data_AF-A0A5N4C5X9-F1
#
_entry.id   AF-A0A5N4C5X9-F1
#
_cell.length_a   1.000
_cell.length_b   1.000
_cell.length_c   1.000
_cell.angle_alpha   90.00
_cell.angle_beta   90.00
_cell.angle_gamma   90.00
#
_symmetry.space_group_name_H-M   'P 1'
#
loop_
_entity.id
_entity.type
_entity.pdbx_description
1 polymer ?
#
loop_
_entity_poly.entity_id
_entity_poly.type
_entity_poly.pdbx_seq_one_letter_code
_entity_poly.pdbx_strand_id
1 'polypeptide(L)'
;MMVPYFVYLYADLYISVSVGFLESLDDFYILNSGLVLLQTTNSVYNKTLLKQVVPQSLLAWQRVRVANMMAKDGKQWAEIFSKYNSGTYNNQYMVLDLKKVNLNYGLGKGTLYIVEQIPTYIEYSEQTDVLRRGYWPSYNIPFHEKIYNWSGYPLLAKKLGLEYSYDLSSRAKIFRRDQGEVTDMASMKYIMRYNNYMKEPYSRGDPCNTICCRQDLSSRDPSPGGCYDTKVADIYLASQSTAHAISGPTAEDGLPVFHWNRFNKTLHRGMPEVYNFDFITMKPIL
;
A
#
# COMPACT_ATOMS: atom_id res chain seq x y z
N MET A 1 11.02 -2.45 9.76
CA MET A 1 11.42 -3.86 9.56
C MET A 1 11.36 -4.73 10.83
N MET A 2 11.11 -4.20 12.02
CA MET A 2 10.68 -5.02 13.17
C MET A 2 9.16 -5.19 13.07
N VAL A 3 8.72 -6.24 12.38
CA VAL A 3 7.32 -6.43 11.98
C VAL A 3 6.73 -7.64 12.71
N PRO A 4 6.01 -7.45 13.82
CA PRO A 4 5.06 -8.44 14.33
C PRO A 4 3.81 -8.51 13.44
N TYR A 5 3.23 -9.69 13.30
CA TYR A 5 1.90 -9.84 12.72
C TYR A 5 0.92 -10.18 13.84
N PHE A 6 -0.18 -9.45 13.94
CA PHE A 6 -1.16 -9.65 15.01
C PHE A 6 -2.51 -10.13 14.46
N VAL A 7 -3.13 -11.00 15.24
CA VAL A 7 -4.54 -11.35 15.13
C VAL A 7 -5.24 -10.80 16.36
N TYR A 8 -6.23 -9.92 16.17
CA TYR A 8 -7.05 -9.41 17.27
C TYR A 8 -8.40 -10.12 17.26
N LEU A 9 -8.63 -10.98 18.26
CA LEU A 9 -9.82 -11.84 18.38
C LEU A 9 -11.08 -11.11 18.87
N TYR A 10 -10.96 -9.89 19.42
CA TYR A 10 -12.14 -9.13 19.90
C TYR A 10 -13.02 -8.56 18.76
N ALA A 11 -12.57 -8.69 17.50
CA ALA A 11 -13.32 -8.30 16.30
C ALA A 11 -12.92 -9.13 15.05
N ASP A 12 -12.29 -10.30 15.23
CA ASP A 12 -11.75 -11.16 14.17
C ASP A 12 -11.02 -10.38 13.05
N LEU A 13 -9.96 -9.67 13.45
CA LEU A 13 -9.16 -8.78 12.60
C LEU A 13 -7.76 -9.35 12.36
N TYR A 14 -7.35 -9.47 11.09
CA TYR A 14 -6.00 -9.90 10.71
C TYR A 14 -5.18 -8.73 10.12
N ILE A 15 -4.02 -8.42 10.73
CA ILE A 15 -3.19 -7.25 10.39
C ILE A 15 -1.67 -7.47 10.48
N SER A 16 -0.93 -6.87 9.53
CA SER A 16 0.52 -6.61 9.63
C SER A 16 0.74 -5.37 10.49
N VAL A 17 1.64 -5.35 11.47
CA VAL A 17 1.76 -4.25 12.44
C VAL A 17 3.22 -4.03 12.85
N SER A 18 3.54 -2.89 13.45
CA SER A 18 4.82 -2.65 14.15
C SER A 18 4.67 -2.79 15.67
N VAL A 19 5.72 -3.15 16.40
CA VAL A 19 5.63 -3.34 17.87
C VAL A 19 5.08 -2.08 18.56
N GLY A 20 4.00 -2.22 19.32
CA GLY A 20 3.35 -1.13 20.05
C GLY A 20 2.29 -0.35 19.28
N PHE A 21 2.07 -0.68 17.99
CA PHE A 21 1.05 -0.03 17.16
C PHE A 21 -0.27 -0.78 17.32
N LEU A 22 -1.38 -0.04 17.35
CA LEU A 22 -2.74 -0.60 17.41
C LEU A 22 -3.41 -0.53 16.04
N GLU A 23 -2.60 -0.40 14.99
CA GLU A 23 -2.93 -0.21 13.58
C GLU A 23 -1.80 -0.79 12.71
N SER A 24 -2.06 -1.00 11.43
CA SER A 24 -1.09 -1.63 10.53
C SER A 24 0.04 -0.69 10.14
N LEU A 25 -0.28 0.58 9.90
CA LEU A 25 0.58 1.59 9.29
C LEU A 25 0.89 1.29 7.82
N ASP A 26 1.04 0.04 7.40
CA ASP A 26 1.48 -0.32 6.05
C ASP A 26 0.56 0.20 4.91
N ASP A 27 -0.78 0.09 4.89
CA ASP A 27 -1.73 -0.73 5.67
C ASP A 27 -2.16 -1.99 4.88
N PHE A 28 -2.26 -3.16 5.52
CA PHE A 28 -2.87 -4.38 4.97
C PHE A 28 -3.79 -5.04 6.01
N TYR A 29 -5.09 -5.09 5.72
CA TYR A 29 -6.10 -5.66 6.62
C TYR A 29 -6.98 -6.68 5.90
N ILE A 30 -7.25 -7.80 6.56
CA ILE A 30 -8.35 -8.71 6.23
C ILE A 30 -9.36 -8.62 7.38
N LEU A 31 -10.57 -8.13 7.08
CA LEU A 31 -11.62 -7.86 8.07
C LEU A 31 -12.69 -8.98 8.04
N ASN A 32 -13.19 -9.37 9.21
CA ASN A 32 -14.31 -10.34 9.31
C ASN A 32 -15.60 -9.87 8.60
N SER A 33 -15.76 -8.57 8.36
CA SER A 33 -16.84 -7.99 7.57
C SER A 33 -16.79 -8.41 6.09
N GLY A 34 -15.77 -9.16 5.67
CA GLY A 34 -15.50 -9.53 4.29
C GLY A 34 -14.84 -8.41 3.48
N LEU A 35 -14.37 -7.37 4.16
CA LEU A 35 -13.62 -6.27 3.55
C LEU A 35 -12.11 -6.53 3.65
N VAL A 36 -11.38 -6.15 2.61
CA VAL A 36 -9.92 -6.05 2.61
C VAL A 36 -9.56 -4.58 2.44
N LEU A 37 -8.63 -4.08 3.26
CA LEU A 37 -8.12 -2.73 3.18
C LEU A 37 -6.66 -2.74 2.79
N LEU A 38 -6.32 -2.04 1.71
CA LEU A 38 -4.96 -1.71 1.31
C LEU A 38 -4.79 -0.20 1.30
N GLN A 39 -3.55 0.28 1.42
CA GLN A 39 -3.27 1.70 1.38
C GLN A 39 -1.90 2.02 0.77
N THR A 40 -1.79 3.14 0.03
CA THR A 40 -0.49 3.78 -0.27
C THR A 40 -0.55 5.28 -0.04
N THR A 41 0.58 5.84 0.44
CA THR A 41 0.61 7.21 0.99
C THR A 41 0.77 8.21 -0.13
N ASN A 42 -0.11 9.21 -0.17
CA ASN A 42 0.04 10.34 -1.07
C ASN A 42 0.82 11.46 -0.37
N SER A 43 1.67 12.16 -1.11
CA SER A 43 2.24 13.43 -0.63
C SER A 43 1.28 14.59 -0.90
N VAL A 44 1.25 15.57 0.02
CA VAL A 44 0.55 16.85 -0.18
C VAL A 44 1.61 17.95 -0.22
N TYR A 45 1.84 18.54 -1.39
CA TYR A 45 2.88 19.55 -1.62
C TYR A 45 2.34 20.98 -1.48
N ASN A 46 1.02 21.14 -1.42
CA ASN A 46 0.38 22.43 -1.18
C ASN A 46 0.52 22.84 0.29
N LYS A 47 1.50 23.72 0.55
CA LYS A 47 1.79 24.22 1.91
C LYS A 47 0.64 25.02 2.53
N THR A 48 -0.18 25.70 1.72
CA THR A 48 -1.34 26.44 2.22
C THR A 48 -2.40 25.47 2.75
N LEU A 49 -2.59 24.34 2.06
CA LEU A 49 -3.51 23.29 2.51
C LEU A 49 -3.03 22.62 3.80
N LEU A 50 -1.73 22.36 3.92
CA LEU A 50 -1.14 21.78 5.14
C LEU A 50 -1.32 22.67 6.38
N LYS A 51 -1.43 24.00 6.23
CA LYS A 51 -1.71 24.92 7.34
C LYS A 51 -3.12 24.77 7.93
N GLN A 52 -4.01 24.03 7.27
CA GLN A 52 -5.37 23.77 7.75
C GLN A 52 -5.46 22.60 8.74
N VAL A 53 -4.35 21.88 8.96
CA VAL A 53 -4.30 20.79 9.94
C VAL A 53 -4.37 21.35 11.36
N VAL A 54 -5.32 20.86 12.15
CA VAL A 54 -5.56 21.28 13.55
C VAL A 54 -5.74 20.07 14.47
N PRO A 55 -5.37 20.17 15.77
CA PRO A 55 -5.48 19.05 16.71
C PRO A 55 -6.93 18.69 17.09
N GLN A 56 -7.93 19.54 16.78
CA GLN A 56 -9.35 19.26 16.98
C GLN A 56 -9.91 18.32 15.89
N SER A 57 -9.24 17.18 15.69
CA SER A 57 -9.53 16.18 14.67
C SER A 57 -9.14 14.78 15.16
N LEU A 58 -9.56 13.74 14.45
CA LEU A 58 -9.14 12.37 14.73
C LEU A 58 -7.98 11.99 13.81
N LEU A 59 -6.91 11.43 14.38
CA LEU A 59 -5.77 10.94 13.61
C LEU A 59 -6.20 9.81 12.66
N ALA A 60 -5.47 9.64 11.56
CA ALA A 60 -5.81 8.63 10.55
C ALA A 60 -5.99 7.22 11.14
N TRP A 61 -5.08 6.78 12.01
CA TRP A 61 -5.17 5.45 12.64
C TRP A 61 -6.46 5.25 13.44
N GLN A 62 -6.96 6.30 14.13
CA GLN A 62 -8.21 6.25 14.88
C GLN A 62 -9.38 6.07 13.92
N ARG A 63 -9.40 6.86 12.84
CA ARG A 63 -10.47 6.81 11.83
C ARG A 63 -10.47 5.51 11.05
N VAL A 64 -9.30 4.98 10.68
CA VAL A 64 -9.14 3.65 10.06
C VAL A 64 -9.71 2.57 10.98
N ARG A 65 -9.30 2.56 12.26
CA ARG A 65 -9.80 1.58 13.24
C ARG A 65 -11.31 1.62 13.42
N VAL A 66 -11.90 2.80 13.55
CA VAL A 66 -13.35 2.98 13.68
C VAL A 66 -14.08 2.55 12.41
N ALA A 67 -13.58 2.92 11.22
CA ALA A 67 -14.15 2.51 9.95
C ALA A 67 -14.08 0.99 9.76
N ASN A 68 -12.95 0.36 10.05
CA ASN A 68 -12.78 -1.10 9.99
C ASN A 68 -13.75 -1.84 10.93
N MET A 69 -14.04 -1.27 12.10
CA MET A 69 -14.92 -1.88 13.09
C MET A 69 -16.41 -1.72 12.76
N MET A 70 -16.79 -0.62 12.11
CA MET A 70 -18.21 -0.26 11.94
C MET A 70 -18.76 -0.50 10.53
N ALA A 71 -17.91 -0.48 9.50
CA ALA A 71 -18.36 -0.52 8.12
C ALA A 71 -18.72 -1.94 7.65
N LYS A 72 -19.78 -2.02 6.84
CA LYS A 72 -20.24 -3.28 6.22
C LYS A 72 -19.93 -3.38 4.73
N ASP A 73 -19.64 -2.25 4.09
CA ASP A 73 -19.32 -2.12 2.68
C ASP A 73 -18.33 -0.96 2.46
N GLY A 74 -17.76 -0.86 1.25
CA GLY A 74 -16.77 0.16 0.92
C GLY A 74 -17.27 1.60 1.01
N LYS A 75 -18.56 1.85 0.75
CA LYS A 75 -19.14 3.20 0.84
C LYS A 75 -19.26 3.65 2.29
N GLN A 76 -19.82 2.79 3.15
CA GLN A 76 -19.91 3.05 4.59
C GLN A 76 -18.51 3.25 5.20
N TRP A 77 -17.53 2.46 4.77
CA TRP A 77 -16.14 2.63 5.22
C TRP A 77 -15.64 4.04 4.93
N ALA A 78 -15.83 4.52 3.70
CA ALA A 78 -15.44 5.86 3.29
C ALA A 78 -16.18 6.96 4.08
N GLU A 79 -17.49 6.82 4.27
CA GLU A 79 -18.31 7.78 5.02
C GLU A 79 -17.91 7.88 6.50
N ILE A 80 -17.60 6.75 7.14
CA ILE A 80 -17.17 6.69 8.54
C ILE A 80 -15.74 7.24 8.68
N PHE A 81 -14.82 6.81 7.81
CA PHE A 81 -13.44 7.29 7.77
C PHE A 81 -13.35 8.80 7.55
N SER A 82 -14.33 9.38 6.84
CA SER A 82 -14.36 10.81 6.52
C SER A 82 -14.64 11.73 7.71
N LYS A 83 -15.23 11.20 8.79
CA LYS A 83 -15.61 12.01 9.95
C LYS A 83 -14.37 12.48 10.71
N TYR A 84 -14.34 13.77 11.05
CA TYR A 84 -13.25 14.40 11.80
C TYR A 84 -11.87 14.23 11.16
N ASN A 85 -11.81 14.29 9.82
CA ASN A 85 -10.55 14.22 9.05
C ASN A 85 -9.49 15.18 9.60
N SER A 86 -8.31 14.64 9.90
CA SER A 86 -7.15 15.39 10.41
C SER A 86 -6.30 16.04 9.32
N GLY A 87 -6.36 15.56 8.08
CA GLY A 87 -5.36 15.93 7.06
C GLY A 87 -3.95 15.42 7.36
N THR A 88 -3.82 14.46 8.27
CA THR A 88 -2.57 13.77 8.60
C THR A 88 -2.62 12.35 8.06
N TYR A 89 -1.46 11.83 7.66
CA TYR A 89 -1.34 10.55 6.96
C TYR A 89 -2.28 10.49 5.73
N ASN A 90 -2.01 11.35 4.74
CA ASN A 90 -2.85 11.55 3.57
C ASN A 90 -2.64 10.44 2.55
N ASN A 91 -3.68 9.65 2.32
CA ASN A 91 -3.54 8.32 1.73
C ASN A 91 -4.56 8.09 0.62
N GLN A 92 -4.26 7.11 -0.23
CA GLN A 92 -5.24 6.39 -1.03
C GLN A 92 -5.52 5.03 -0.36
N TYR A 93 -6.75 4.80 0.04
CA TYR A 93 -7.24 3.52 0.53
C TYR A 93 -8.02 2.80 -0.57
N MET A 94 -7.77 1.50 -0.69
CA MET A 94 -8.54 0.59 -1.53
C MET A 94 -9.35 -0.31 -0.62
N VAL A 95 -10.66 -0.10 -0.59
CA VAL A 95 -11.60 -0.91 0.19
C VAL A 95 -12.23 -1.93 -0.75
N LEU A 96 -11.75 -3.18 -0.67
CA LEU A 96 -12.20 -4.29 -1.49
C LEU A 96 -13.26 -5.10 -0.71
N ASP A 97 -14.50 -5.14 -1.19
CA ASP A 97 -15.58 -5.94 -0.61
C ASP A 97 -15.65 -7.32 -1.28
N LEU A 98 -15.06 -8.33 -0.62
CA LEU A 98 -15.03 -9.71 -1.11
C LEU A 98 -16.43 -10.33 -1.20
N LYS A 99 -17.41 -9.82 -0.44
CA LYS A 99 -18.81 -10.27 -0.52
C LYS A 99 -19.45 -9.97 -1.88
N LYS A 100 -18.84 -9.08 -2.67
CA LYS A 100 -19.29 -8.70 -4.02
C LYS A 100 -18.57 -9.44 -5.13
N VAL A 101 -17.63 -10.33 -4.81
CA VAL A 101 -16.87 -11.12 -5.79
C VAL A 101 -17.56 -12.46 -5.97
N ASN A 102 -18.00 -12.75 -7.20
CA ASN A 102 -18.47 -14.09 -7.58
C ASN A 102 -17.53 -14.65 -8.65
N LEU A 103 -16.63 -15.54 -8.24
CA LEU A 103 -15.63 -16.13 -9.13
C LEU A 103 -16.30 -16.86 -10.30
N ASN A 104 -15.70 -16.78 -11.48
CA ASN A 104 -16.23 -17.32 -12.73
C ASN A 104 -17.58 -16.72 -13.20
N TYR A 105 -18.06 -15.66 -12.54
CA TYR A 105 -19.29 -14.97 -12.90
C TYR A 105 -19.07 -13.46 -13.10
N GLY A 106 -18.52 -12.77 -12.09
CA GLY A 106 -18.20 -11.35 -12.21
C GLY A 106 -18.05 -10.62 -10.87
N LEU A 107 -17.63 -9.36 -10.97
CA LEU A 107 -17.50 -8.43 -9.85
C LEU A 107 -18.76 -7.58 -9.75
N GLY A 108 -19.50 -7.68 -8.65
CA GLY A 108 -20.73 -6.91 -8.41
C GLY A 108 -20.46 -5.43 -8.10
N LYS A 109 -21.47 -4.57 -8.26
CA LYS A 109 -21.33 -3.15 -7.86
C LYS A 109 -20.96 -3.05 -6.38
N GLY A 110 -19.99 -2.19 -6.09
CA GLY A 110 -19.42 -1.96 -4.77
C GLY A 110 -18.24 -2.87 -4.41
N THR A 111 -17.74 -3.70 -5.34
CA THR A 111 -16.54 -4.52 -5.09
C THR A 111 -15.35 -3.66 -4.71
N LEU A 112 -15.09 -2.54 -5.39
CA LEU A 112 -13.95 -1.67 -5.07
C LEU A 112 -14.41 -0.23 -4.83
N TYR A 113 -14.03 0.31 -3.67
CA TYR A 113 -14.07 1.74 -3.38
C TYR A 113 -12.67 2.28 -3.19
N ILE A 114 -12.41 3.43 -3.80
CA ILE A 114 -11.16 4.17 -3.67
C ILE A 114 -11.44 5.42 -2.86
N VAL A 115 -10.69 5.62 -1.78
CA VAL A 115 -10.86 6.73 -0.84
C VAL A 115 -9.55 7.48 -0.73
N GLU A 116 -9.57 8.78 -1.00
CA GLU A 116 -8.38 9.62 -0.94
C GLU A 116 -8.58 10.80 0.01
N GLN A 117 -7.58 11.04 0.85
CA GLN A 117 -7.60 12.09 1.84
C GLN A 117 -6.51 13.13 1.60
N ILE A 118 -6.88 14.39 1.81
CA ILE A 118 -5.99 15.53 2.04
C ILE A 118 -6.51 16.33 3.24
N PRO A 119 -5.80 17.37 3.75
CA PRO A 119 -6.39 18.28 4.72
C PRO A 119 -7.70 18.86 4.19
N THR A 120 -8.68 18.99 5.09
CA THR A 120 -10.04 19.52 4.85
C THR A 120 -10.94 18.76 3.88
N TYR A 121 -10.41 17.80 3.10
CA TYR A 121 -11.18 17.16 2.03
C TYR A 121 -10.86 15.68 1.88
N ILE A 122 -11.92 14.88 1.71
CA ILE A 122 -11.84 13.46 1.34
C ILE A 122 -12.72 13.27 0.13
N GLU A 123 -12.21 12.53 -0.85
CA GLU A 123 -12.94 12.11 -2.03
C GLU A 123 -12.97 10.59 -2.07
N TYR A 124 -14.12 10.03 -2.41
CA TYR A 124 -14.24 8.59 -2.62
C TYR A 124 -15.16 8.27 -3.77
N SER A 125 -14.84 7.22 -4.50
CA SER A 125 -15.61 6.75 -5.65
C SER A 125 -15.59 5.23 -5.74
N GLU A 126 -16.63 4.68 -6.35
CA GLU A 126 -16.70 3.26 -6.68
C GLU A 126 -15.91 3.04 -7.99
N GLN A 127 -15.02 2.04 -8.01
CA GLN A 127 -14.09 1.78 -9.13
C GLN A 127 -14.14 0.31 -9.60
N THR A 128 -15.27 -0.37 -9.41
CA THR A 128 -15.40 -1.77 -9.82
C THR A 128 -15.32 -1.91 -11.34
N ASP A 129 -15.82 -0.93 -12.11
CA ASP A 129 -15.74 -0.94 -13.57
C ASP A 129 -14.30 -0.93 -14.10
N VAL A 130 -13.39 -0.25 -13.39
CA VAL A 130 -11.96 -0.28 -13.69
C VAL A 130 -11.39 -1.66 -13.32
N LEU A 131 -11.68 -2.15 -12.12
CA LEU A 131 -11.18 -3.45 -11.64
C LEU A 131 -11.61 -4.61 -12.55
N ARG A 132 -12.83 -4.57 -13.11
CA ARG A 132 -13.33 -5.57 -14.09
C ARG A 132 -12.45 -5.70 -15.33
N ARG A 133 -11.63 -4.69 -15.65
CA ARG A 133 -10.69 -4.73 -16.79
C ARG A 133 -9.40 -5.49 -16.48
N GLY A 134 -9.11 -5.76 -15.21
CA GLY A 134 -7.99 -6.62 -14.80
C GLY A 134 -7.41 -6.26 -13.44
N TYR A 135 -7.18 -4.97 -13.17
CA TYR A 135 -6.39 -4.56 -12.01
C TYR A 135 -6.71 -3.14 -11.51
N TRP A 136 -6.33 -2.87 -10.27
CA TRP A 136 -6.24 -1.53 -9.70
C TRP A 136 -4.83 -1.33 -9.12
N PRO A 137 -4.00 -0.42 -9.66
CA PRO A 137 -2.68 -0.14 -9.11
C PRO A 137 -2.73 1.03 -8.11
N SER A 138 -1.78 1.05 -7.17
CA SER A 138 -1.59 2.16 -6.24
C SER A 138 -0.10 2.39 -5.99
N TYR A 139 0.37 3.62 -6.14
CA TYR A 139 1.82 3.93 -6.19
C TYR A 139 2.14 5.35 -5.73
N ASN A 140 1.50 5.80 -4.63
CA ASN A 140 1.78 7.09 -3.97
C ASN A 140 1.46 8.35 -4.79
N ILE A 141 0.61 8.25 -5.82
CA ILE A 141 0.12 9.41 -6.59
C ILE A 141 -1.42 9.38 -6.55
N PRO A 142 -2.09 10.49 -6.22
CA PRO A 142 -3.54 10.51 -6.14
C PRO A 142 -4.22 10.22 -7.48
N PHE A 143 -5.26 9.41 -7.44
CA PHE A 143 -6.10 9.04 -8.59
C PHE A 143 -7.15 10.11 -8.89
N HIS A 144 -7.88 10.59 -7.87
CA HIS A 144 -8.94 11.57 -8.09
C HIS A 144 -8.30 12.90 -8.51
N GLU A 145 -8.70 13.40 -9.68
CA GLU A 145 -8.08 14.57 -10.31
C GLU A 145 -8.08 15.79 -9.38
N LYS A 146 -9.17 15.99 -8.62
CA LYS A 146 -9.27 17.10 -7.66
C LYS A 146 -8.25 16.96 -6.54
N ILE A 147 -8.07 15.76 -5.98
CA ILE A 147 -7.05 15.47 -4.96
C ILE A 147 -5.65 15.68 -5.54
N TYR A 148 -5.38 15.17 -6.75
CA TYR A 148 -4.11 15.35 -7.47
C TYR A 148 -3.76 16.83 -7.65
N ASN A 149 -4.73 17.61 -8.14
CA ASN A 149 -4.59 19.04 -8.39
C ASN A 149 -4.38 19.83 -7.10
N TRP A 150 -5.24 19.63 -6.08
CA TRP A 150 -5.18 20.36 -4.82
C TRP A 150 -3.94 20.03 -3.99
N SER A 151 -3.40 18.82 -4.15
CA SER A 151 -2.15 18.38 -3.53
C SER A 151 -0.91 18.99 -4.19
N GLY A 152 -1.02 19.59 -5.37
CA GLY A 152 0.08 20.30 -6.05
C GLY A 152 0.93 19.44 -6.99
N TYR A 153 0.48 18.23 -7.36
CA TYR A 153 1.22 17.39 -8.31
C TYR A 153 1.40 17.99 -9.71
N PRO A 154 0.43 18.73 -10.31
CA PRO A 154 0.63 19.30 -11.65
C PRO A 154 1.87 20.19 -11.76
N LEU A 155 2.15 20.96 -10.70
CA LEU A 155 3.33 21.83 -10.64
C LEU A 155 4.63 21.01 -10.59
N LEU A 156 4.65 19.91 -9.85
CA LEU A 156 5.80 19.01 -9.78
C LEU A 156 5.99 18.23 -11.08
N ALA A 157 4.91 17.75 -11.71
CA ALA A 157 4.98 17.10 -13.00
C ALA A 157 5.58 18.04 -14.07
N LYS A 158 5.22 19.33 -14.04
CA LYS A 158 5.80 20.36 -14.92
C LYS A 158 7.28 20.64 -14.61
N LYS A 159 7.68 20.66 -13.33
CA LYS A 159 9.02 21.07 -12.89
C LYS A 159 10.04 19.94 -12.88
N LEU A 160 9.64 18.76 -12.46
CA LEU A 160 10.49 17.60 -12.18
C LEU A 160 10.22 16.42 -13.13
N GLY A 161 9.18 16.52 -13.96
CA GLY A 161 8.86 15.55 -14.99
C GLY A 161 7.84 14.49 -14.58
N LEU A 162 7.70 13.49 -15.44
CA LEU A 162 6.57 12.55 -15.45
C LEU A 162 6.54 11.54 -14.29
N GLU A 163 7.55 11.49 -13.42
CA GLU A 163 7.47 10.65 -12.22
C GLU A 163 6.40 11.14 -11.22
N TYR A 164 5.92 12.38 -11.36
CA TYR A 164 4.78 12.93 -10.62
C TYR A 164 3.46 12.87 -11.39
N SER A 165 3.44 12.26 -12.57
CA SER A 165 2.21 11.98 -13.32
C SER A 165 1.59 10.68 -12.81
N TYR A 166 0.28 10.67 -12.60
CA TYR A 166 -0.46 9.46 -12.23
C TYR A 166 -0.25 8.36 -13.28
N ASP A 167 -0.33 8.69 -14.57
CA ASP A 167 -0.26 7.69 -15.63
C ASP A 167 1.15 7.27 -16.04
N LEU A 168 2.14 8.16 -15.87
CA LEU A 168 3.45 8.01 -16.50
C LEU A 168 4.63 7.86 -15.52
N SER A 169 4.35 7.75 -14.21
CA SER A 169 5.37 7.33 -13.23
C SER A 169 5.90 5.92 -13.54
N SER A 170 7.10 5.60 -13.06
CA SER A 170 7.76 4.31 -13.31
C SER A 170 6.87 3.13 -12.91
N ARG A 171 6.30 3.18 -11.71
CA ARG A 171 5.39 2.12 -11.20
C ARG A 171 4.09 2.04 -11.99
N ALA A 172 3.52 3.17 -12.43
CA ALA A 172 2.34 3.17 -13.30
C ALA A 172 2.61 2.43 -14.63
N LYS A 173 3.78 2.68 -15.24
CA LYS A 173 4.19 2.04 -16.50
C LYS A 173 4.48 0.54 -16.31
N ILE A 174 5.18 0.18 -15.23
CA ILE A 174 5.49 -1.22 -14.90
C ILE A 174 4.19 -2.00 -14.65
N PHE A 175 3.29 -1.52 -13.78
CA PHE A 175 2.01 -2.20 -13.55
C PHE A 175 1.17 -2.28 -14.83
N ARG A 176 1.10 -1.22 -15.64
CA ARG A 176 0.37 -1.25 -16.92
C ARG A 176 0.90 -2.32 -17.86
N ARG A 177 2.22 -2.56 -17.87
CA ARG A 177 2.86 -3.58 -18.71
C ARG A 177 2.65 -4.98 -18.15
N ASP A 178 2.85 -5.17 -16.83
CA ASP A 178 3.11 -6.50 -16.25
C ASP A 178 1.94 -7.08 -15.46
N GLN A 179 0.91 -6.30 -15.12
CA GLN A 179 -0.23 -6.83 -14.34
C GLN A 179 -0.89 -8.04 -14.99
N GLY A 180 -0.88 -8.13 -16.33
CA GLY A 180 -1.47 -9.23 -17.09
C GLY A 180 -0.66 -10.54 -17.01
N GLU A 181 0.59 -10.47 -16.56
CA GLU A 181 1.45 -11.65 -16.33
C GLU A 181 1.16 -12.33 -14.98
N VAL A 182 0.33 -11.70 -14.14
CA VAL A 182 -0.15 -12.30 -12.89
C VAL A 182 -1.23 -13.32 -13.22
N THR A 183 -0.86 -14.60 -13.18
CA THR A 183 -1.75 -15.74 -13.49
C THR A 183 -2.01 -16.63 -12.27
N ASP A 184 -1.24 -16.45 -11.20
CA ASP A 184 -1.32 -17.23 -9.96
C ASP A 184 -0.69 -16.48 -8.77
N MET A 185 -0.66 -17.13 -7.61
CA MET A 185 -0.06 -16.57 -6.39
C MET A 185 1.46 -16.36 -6.51
N ALA A 186 2.17 -17.19 -7.29
CA ALA A 186 3.62 -17.08 -7.44
C ALA A 186 3.99 -15.83 -8.27
N SER A 187 3.31 -15.64 -9.40
CA SER A 187 3.44 -14.45 -10.25
C SER A 187 2.95 -13.17 -9.55
N MET A 188 1.92 -13.25 -8.69
CA MET A 188 1.53 -12.12 -7.84
C MET A 188 2.61 -11.75 -6.81
N LYS A 189 3.23 -12.75 -6.16
CA LYS A 189 4.38 -12.50 -5.27
C LYS A 189 5.54 -11.87 -6.04
N TYR A 190 5.82 -12.36 -7.25
CA TYR A 190 6.90 -11.86 -8.09
C TYR A 190 6.70 -10.38 -8.47
N ILE A 191 5.54 -9.98 -9.02
CA ILE A 191 5.33 -8.57 -9.40
C ILE A 191 5.42 -7.61 -8.20
N MET A 192 4.95 -8.05 -7.02
CA MET A 192 5.02 -7.22 -5.81
C MET A 192 6.44 -7.14 -5.22
N ARG A 193 7.31 -8.08 -5.55
CA ARG A 193 8.74 -8.08 -5.21
C ARG A 193 9.64 -7.57 -6.33
N TYR A 194 9.06 -7.23 -7.47
CA TYR A 194 9.77 -6.82 -8.68
C TYR A 194 10.62 -5.58 -8.44
N ASN A 195 11.87 -5.64 -8.88
CA ASN A 195 12.75 -4.48 -8.91
C ASN A 195 13.42 -4.33 -10.28
N ASN A 196 14.25 -5.32 -10.66
CA ASN A 196 14.95 -5.43 -11.94
C ASN A 196 15.58 -4.13 -12.49
N TYR A 197 15.93 -3.15 -11.63
CA TYR A 197 16.24 -1.78 -12.06
C TYR A 197 17.42 -1.64 -13.04
N MET A 198 18.31 -2.64 -13.07
CA MET A 198 19.46 -2.69 -13.97
C MET A 198 19.07 -2.97 -15.42
N LYS A 199 17.94 -3.66 -15.65
CA LYS A 199 17.45 -4.05 -16.98
C LYS A 199 16.13 -3.36 -17.34
N GLU A 200 15.37 -2.92 -16.33
CA GLU A 200 14.08 -2.27 -16.49
C GLU A 200 14.23 -0.85 -17.09
N PRO A 201 13.78 -0.62 -18.35
CA PRO A 201 13.91 0.69 -18.98
C PRO A 201 13.11 1.78 -18.27
N TYR A 202 11.98 1.46 -17.63
CA TYR A 202 11.20 2.45 -16.87
C TYR A 202 11.92 2.91 -15.60
N SER A 203 12.80 2.09 -15.02
CA SER A 203 13.56 2.44 -13.82
C SER A 203 14.71 3.41 -14.08
N ARG A 204 15.18 3.50 -15.33
CA ARG A 204 16.28 4.41 -15.74
C ARG A 204 17.55 4.22 -14.88
N GLY A 205 17.82 2.98 -14.49
CA GLY A 205 18.96 2.62 -13.63
C GLY A 205 18.84 3.07 -12.18
N ASP A 206 17.68 3.59 -11.75
CA ASP A 206 17.41 3.94 -10.35
C ASP A 206 16.72 2.76 -9.63
N PRO A 207 17.31 2.22 -8.54
CA PRO A 207 16.78 1.07 -7.83
C PRO A 207 15.47 1.35 -7.07
N CYS A 208 15.00 2.60 -7.04
CA CYS A 208 13.72 2.97 -6.45
C CYS A 208 12.63 3.36 -7.46
N ASN A 209 12.96 3.46 -8.74
CA ASN A 209 11.96 3.67 -9.81
C ASN A 209 11.37 2.34 -10.27
N THR A 210 10.87 1.54 -9.34
CA THR A 210 10.30 0.20 -9.57
C THR A 210 9.29 -0.16 -8.47
N ILE A 211 8.67 -1.33 -8.52
CA ILE A 211 7.62 -1.72 -7.56
C ILE A 211 8.19 -1.85 -6.15
N CYS A 212 9.22 -2.68 -5.96
CA CYS A 212 9.86 -2.89 -4.67
C CYS A 212 11.23 -2.19 -4.60
N CYS A 213 11.21 -0.89 -4.30
CA CYS A 213 12.37 0.01 -4.23
C CYS A 213 13.50 -0.49 -3.31
N ARG A 214 14.76 -0.29 -3.74
CA ARG A 214 16.00 -0.62 -3.02
C ARG A 214 16.91 0.61 -2.91
N GLN A 215 16.56 1.59 -2.08
CA GLN A 215 17.34 2.84 -1.99
C GLN A 215 18.75 2.59 -1.47
N ASP A 216 18.94 1.50 -0.73
CA ASP A 216 20.24 1.06 -0.26
C ASP A 216 21.19 0.73 -1.43
N LEU A 217 20.67 0.33 -2.58
CA LEU A 217 21.46 0.06 -3.80
C LEU A 217 21.69 1.29 -4.67
N SER A 218 21.21 2.47 -4.27
CA SER A 218 21.47 3.71 -5.00
C SER A 218 22.98 3.98 -5.06
N SER A 219 23.48 4.23 -6.28
CA SER A 219 24.89 4.61 -6.48
C SER A 219 25.18 6.05 -6.08
N ARG A 220 24.16 6.90 -5.99
CA ARG A 220 24.29 8.33 -5.69
C ARG A 220 24.12 8.62 -4.20
N ASP A 221 23.07 8.06 -3.60
CA ASP A 221 22.68 8.34 -2.22
C ASP A 221 22.11 7.06 -1.57
N PRO A 222 22.98 6.09 -1.25
CA PRO A 222 22.55 4.84 -0.63
C PRO A 222 22.02 5.11 0.78
N SER A 223 20.77 4.71 1.03
CA SER A 223 20.11 4.86 2.32
C SER A 223 19.41 3.56 2.71
N PRO A 224 19.40 3.15 3.99
CA PRO A 224 18.77 1.91 4.44
C PRO A 224 17.22 2.04 4.48
N GLY A 225 16.62 2.20 3.30
CA GLY A 225 15.19 2.39 3.11
C GLY A 225 14.71 1.89 1.75
N GLY A 226 13.40 1.83 1.58
CA GLY A 226 12.74 1.33 0.38
C GLY A 226 11.60 0.38 0.72
N CYS A 227 11.30 -0.53 -0.19
CA CYS A 227 10.37 -1.64 0.04
C CYS A 227 11.00 -2.66 0.99
N TYR A 228 10.28 -3.04 2.04
CA TYR A 228 10.81 -3.92 3.09
C TYR A 228 9.85 -5.03 3.51
N ASP A 229 8.75 -5.22 2.80
CA ASP A 229 7.86 -6.35 3.00
C ASP A 229 7.03 -6.61 1.74
N THR A 230 6.27 -7.70 1.75
CA THR A 230 5.13 -7.89 0.85
C THR A 230 4.11 -8.76 1.56
N LYS A 231 2.83 -8.39 1.46
CA LYS A 231 1.70 -9.18 1.95
C LYS A 231 0.76 -9.45 0.77
N VAL A 232 0.32 -10.70 0.61
CA VAL A 232 -0.57 -11.09 -0.49
C VAL A 232 -1.56 -12.15 -0.01
N ALA A 233 -2.80 -12.00 -0.42
CA ALA A 233 -3.86 -12.97 -0.23
C ALA A 233 -4.75 -12.98 -1.47
N ASP A 234 -5.36 -14.13 -1.77
CA ASP A 234 -6.52 -14.21 -2.65
C ASP A 234 -7.80 -14.29 -1.82
N ILE A 235 -8.95 -14.41 -2.49
CA ILE A 235 -10.25 -14.51 -1.81
C ILE A 235 -10.37 -15.77 -0.93
N TYR A 236 -9.71 -16.87 -1.30
CA TYR A 236 -9.75 -18.12 -0.53
C TYR A 236 -8.97 -17.96 0.78
N LEU A 237 -7.75 -17.44 0.71
CA LEU A 237 -6.94 -17.14 1.89
C LEU A 237 -7.63 -16.09 2.77
N ALA A 238 -8.16 -15.02 2.19
CA ALA A 238 -8.84 -13.96 2.94
C ALA A 238 -10.09 -14.45 3.67
N SER A 239 -10.86 -15.38 3.08
CA SER A 239 -12.01 -16.00 3.76
C SER A 239 -11.63 -16.83 5.00
N GLN A 240 -10.35 -17.20 5.11
CA GLN A 240 -9.77 -17.91 6.25
C GLN A 240 -8.87 -16.98 7.09
N SER A 241 -9.01 -15.66 6.94
CA SER A 241 -8.17 -14.66 7.61
C SER A 241 -6.67 -14.94 7.45
N THR A 242 -6.27 -15.41 6.26
CA THR A 242 -4.92 -15.89 5.96
C THR A 242 -4.27 -15.01 4.88
N ALA A 243 -2.96 -14.83 4.97
CA ALA A 243 -2.14 -14.20 3.95
C ALA A 243 -0.75 -14.83 3.87
N HIS A 244 -0.07 -14.67 2.75
CA HIS A 244 1.37 -14.85 2.68
C HIS A 244 2.08 -13.54 2.95
N ALA A 245 3.13 -13.58 3.77
CA ALA A 245 3.91 -12.40 4.09
C ALA A 245 5.40 -12.68 4.08
N ILE A 246 6.19 -11.72 3.60
CA ILE A 246 7.66 -11.72 3.64
C ILE A 246 8.12 -10.41 4.28
N SER A 247 9.14 -10.48 5.13
CA SER A 247 9.79 -9.32 5.74
C SER A 247 11.21 -9.18 5.20
N GLY A 248 11.54 -8.02 4.66
CA GLY A 248 12.86 -7.66 4.16
C GLY A 248 12.85 -7.03 2.77
N PRO A 249 13.92 -6.32 2.39
CA PRO A 249 14.10 -5.82 1.02
C PRO A 249 14.12 -6.95 -0.02
N THR A 250 13.77 -6.65 -1.26
CA THR A 250 13.77 -7.66 -2.34
C THR A 250 15.16 -8.10 -2.74
N ALA A 251 15.37 -9.42 -2.77
CA ALA A 251 16.54 -10.10 -3.33
C ALA A 251 16.21 -10.77 -4.67
N GLU A 252 15.00 -10.54 -5.21
CA GLU A 252 14.60 -11.00 -6.54
C GLU A 252 15.53 -10.43 -7.63
N ASP A 253 15.48 -11.00 -8.83
CA ASP A 253 16.23 -10.55 -10.00
C ASP A 253 17.76 -10.55 -9.79
N GLY A 254 18.25 -11.37 -8.85
CA GLY A 254 19.67 -11.48 -8.50
C GLY A 254 20.20 -10.31 -7.68
N LEU A 255 19.33 -9.53 -7.04
CA LEU A 255 19.74 -8.43 -6.18
C LEU A 255 20.43 -8.94 -4.90
N PRO A 256 21.44 -8.21 -4.39
CA PRO A 256 22.14 -8.62 -3.19
C PRO A 256 21.21 -8.55 -1.98
N VAL A 257 21.33 -9.55 -1.11
CA VAL A 257 20.72 -9.60 0.22
C VAL A 257 21.09 -8.34 1.01
N PHE A 258 20.14 -7.81 1.79
CA PHE A 258 20.40 -6.65 2.63
C PHE A 258 21.11 -7.06 3.93
N HIS A 259 22.17 -6.32 4.28
CA HIS A 259 22.95 -6.48 5.51
C HIS A 259 23.05 -5.15 6.25
N TRP A 260 22.74 -5.14 7.55
CA TRP A 260 22.83 -3.94 8.39
C TRP A 260 24.27 -3.44 8.57
N ASN A 261 25.28 -4.29 8.45
CA ASN A 261 26.69 -3.91 8.55
C ASN A 261 27.06 -2.79 7.57
N ARG A 262 26.43 -2.77 6.38
CA ARG A 262 26.61 -1.68 5.40
C ARG A 262 26.10 -0.33 5.92
N PHE A 263 25.14 -0.34 6.84
CA PHE A 263 24.52 0.81 7.47
C PHE A 263 24.61 0.76 9.00
N ASN A 264 25.77 0.34 9.53
CA ASN A 264 25.97 0.00 10.94
C ASN A 264 25.75 1.17 11.94
N LYS A 265 25.69 2.41 11.46
CA LYS A 265 25.39 3.60 12.29
C LYS A 265 23.90 3.80 12.52
N THR A 266 23.04 3.19 11.72
CA THR A 266 21.59 3.24 11.91
C THR A 266 21.19 2.29 13.02
N LEU A 267 20.47 2.77 14.04
CA LEU A 267 19.98 1.91 15.11
C LEU A 267 18.96 0.89 14.57
N HIS A 268 19.20 -0.39 14.80
CA HIS A 268 18.36 -1.51 14.35
C HIS A 268 18.23 -2.59 15.44
N ARG A 269 18.15 -2.17 16.71
CA ARG A 269 18.09 -3.10 17.85
C ARG A 269 16.93 -4.09 17.71
N GLY A 270 17.18 -5.36 17.99
CA GLY A 270 16.19 -6.44 17.91
C GLY A 270 15.86 -6.91 16.49
N MET A 271 16.46 -6.31 15.46
CA MET A 271 16.36 -6.78 14.08
C MET A 271 17.48 -7.78 13.77
N PRO A 272 17.26 -8.76 12.88
CA PRO A 272 18.31 -9.63 12.37
C PRO A 272 19.33 -8.81 11.56
N GLU A 273 20.60 -9.24 11.56
CA GLU A 273 21.68 -8.59 10.81
C GLU A 273 21.49 -8.69 9.27
N VAL A 274 20.85 -9.78 8.83
CA VAL A 274 20.68 -10.14 7.42
C VAL A 274 19.21 -10.39 7.12
N TYR A 275 18.71 -9.85 6.00
CA TYR A 275 17.33 -10.04 5.56
C TYR A 275 17.28 -10.89 4.30
N ASN A 276 17.14 -12.21 4.49
CA ASN A 276 16.98 -13.21 3.43
C ASN A 276 15.89 -14.22 3.81
N PHE A 277 14.70 -13.71 4.14
CA PHE A 277 13.56 -14.53 4.54
C PHE A 277 12.70 -14.90 3.35
N ASP A 278 11.97 -16.02 3.47
CA ASP A 278 10.95 -16.42 2.51
C ASP A 278 9.56 -15.92 2.90
N PHE A 279 8.61 -16.04 1.98
CA PHE A 279 7.19 -15.89 2.31
C PHE A 279 6.75 -16.99 3.28
N ILE A 280 6.14 -16.58 4.39
CA ILE A 280 5.50 -17.48 5.35
C ILE A 280 3.97 -17.34 5.27
N THR A 281 3.26 -18.40 5.66
CA THR A 281 1.80 -18.37 5.76
C THR A 281 1.41 -17.85 7.12
N MET A 282 0.62 -16.78 7.11
CA MET A 282 0.14 -16.13 8.30
C MET A 282 -1.34 -16.40 8.48
N LYS A 283 -1.72 -16.98 9.61
CA LYS A 283 -3.11 -17.33 9.93
C LYS A 283 -3.34 -17.39 11.44
N PRO A 284 -4.59 -17.17 11.91
CA PRO A 284 -5.00 -17.52 13.26
C PRO A 284 -4.84 -19.03 13.51
N ILE A 285 -4.47 -19.41 14.73
CA ILE A 285 -4.34 -20.83 15.15
C ILE A 285 -5.10 -21.16 16.44
N LEU A 286 -5.82 -20.17 17.00
CA LEU A 286 -6.63 -20.28 18.21
C LEU A 286 -8.11 -20.27 17.83
#